data_AF-A0AAX6MDN8-F1
#
_entry.id   AF-A0AAX6MDN8-F1
#
_cell.length_a   1.000
_cell.length_b   1.000
_cell.length_c   1.000
_cell.angle_alpha   90.00
_cell.angle_beta   90.00
_cell.angle_gamma   90.00
#
_symmetry.space_group_name_H-M   'P 1'
#
loop_
_entity.id
_entity.type
_entity.pdbx_description
1 polymer ?
#
loop_
_entity_poly.entity_id
_entity_poly.type
_entity_poly.pdbx_seq_one_letter_code
_entity_poly.pdbx_strand_id
1 'polypeptide(L)'
;MLRAQLRRITLPKPSCIFGACPPKRRPTLWALTATATIFLGCATYDVYQDVKAAKRKGFFRSGSVPSYEDLENAKTHNNPLRSPFRSSSSSSSHPLSRWFPIGQLSEILSGFNSAQKVMLGFSALNIGLVGANYVAPAAFLQHFGHVPCLNRNYTLLTSMFGHSGTWHVAMNTFVLVQFATDVAESRVFKGNGSHFAAFYLSAGIFSSLGSQFATMLPTRTYKYNRFVPNLGASGVISASSWVTLDPNGKIGFLFLPGSFPADSFLMALVIIETLGLFFGTPLFNFGHGAHLSGYAIGAAYVYYDGRKRLWLPARRVAFGTMKTLKMV
;
A
#
# COMPACT_ATOMS: atom_id res chain seq x y z
N MET A 1 -3.53 -26.72 -16.00
CA MET A 1 -2.16 -26.25 -15.71
C MET A 1 -1.85 -26.07 -14.21
N LEU A 2 -2.75 -25.53 -13.38
CA LEU A 2 -2.49 -25.33 -11.93
C LEU A 2 -2.21 -26.63 -11.12
N ARG A 3 -2.86 -27.75 -11.48
CA ARG A 3 -2.65 -29.06 -10.82
C ARG A 3 -1.27 -29.69 -11.07
N ALA A 4 -0.57 -29.28 -12.13
CA ALA A 4 0.77 -29.79 -12.43
C ALA A 4 1.87 -29.01 -11.67
N GLN A 5 1.63 -27.74 -11.32
CA GLN A 5 2.59 -26.90 -10.60
C GLN A 5 2.71 -27.25 -9.10
N LEU A 6 1.68 -27.85 -8.50
CA LEU A 6 1.68 -28.26 -7.09
C LEU A 6 2.61 -29.45 -6.78
N ARG A 7 3.04 -30.22 -7.79
CA ARG A 7 3.88 -31.43 -7.58
C ARG A 7 5.38 -31.16 -7.41
N ARG A 8 5.85 -29.93 -7.65
CA ARG A 8 7.29 -29.56 -7.55
C ARG A 8 7.62 -28.64 -6.38
N ILE A 9 6.71 -28.51 -5.43
CA ILE A 9 7.01 -27.85 -4.15
C ILE A 9 7.44 -28.98 -3.21
N THR A 10 8.72 -29.02 -2.84
CA THR A 10 9.19 -29.84 -1.71
C THR A 10 8.42 -29.41 -0.48
N LEU A 11 7.40 -30.18 -0.14
CA LEU A 11 6.62 -29.98 1.07
C LEU A 11 7.58 -30.14 2.27
N PRO A 12 7.68 -29.14 3.16
CA PRO A 12 8.46 -29.31 4.38
C PRO A 12 7.88 -30.46 5.22
N LYS A 13 8.75 -31.07 6.03
CA LYS A 13 8.49 -32.23 6.92
C LYS A 13 7.11 -32.18 7.61
N PRO A 14 6.51 -33.35 7.91
CA PRO A 14 5.10 -33.52 8.27
C PRO A 14 4.79 -33.10 9.72
N SER A 15 5.06 -31.85 10.09
CA SER A 15 4.47 -31.22 11.28
C SER A 15 3.19 -30.44 10.93
N CYS A 16 2.89 -30.26 9.64
CA CYS A 16 1.59 -29.78 9.16
C CYS A 16 0.67 -30.96 8.82
N ILE A 17 0.22 -31.68 9.85
CA ILE A 17 -0.89 -32.63 9.75
C ILE A 17 -2.11 -31.88 9.18
N PHE A 18 -2.87 -32.53 8.28
CA PHE A 18 -4.19 -32.10 7.82
C PHE A 18 -5.10 -31.84 9.02
N GLY A 19 -5.02 -30.64 9.61
CA GLY A 19 -5.59 -30.34 10.92
C GLY A 19 -4.93 -29.18 11.66
N ALA A 20 -3.67 -28.84 11.36
CA ALA A 20 -2.99 -27.73 12.02
C ALA A 20 -3.61 -26.36 11.63
N CYS A 21 -3.95 -25.57 12.65
CA CYS A 21 -4.32 -24.16 12.48
C CYS A 21 -3.08 -23.38 12.01
N PRO A 22 -3.22 -22.42 11.06
CA PRO A 22 -2.14 -21.52 10.71
C PRO A 22 -1.54 -20.83 11.95
N PRO A 23 -0.21 -20.60 12.01
CA PRO A 23 0.42 -19.92 13.14
C PRO A 23 -0.16 -18.51 13.32
N LYS A 24 -0.44 -18.13 14.56
CA LYS A 24 -1.00 -16.79 14.90
C LYS A 24 0.07 -15.85 15.45
N ARG A 25 0.77 -16.29 16.50
CA ARG A 25 1.66 -15.44 17.31
C ARG A 25 2.87 -14.92 16.52
N ARG A 26 3.60 -15.82 15.85
CA ARG A 26 4.82 -15.48 15.09
C ARG A 26 4.56 -14.47 13.95
N PRO A 27 3.60 -14.70 13.04
CA PRO A 27 3.32 -13.73 11.98
C PRO A 27 2.78 -12.40 12.52
N THR A 28 2.01 -12.42 13.62
CA THR A 28 1.57 -11.17 14.28
C THR A 28 2.73 -10.36 14.83
N LEU A 29 3.62 -11.01 15.61
CA LEU A 29 4.80 -10.34 16.15
C LEU A 29 5.70 -9.80 15.02
N TRP A 30 5.91 -10.60 13.99
CA TRP A 30 6.67 -10.18 12.82
C TRP A 30 6.03 -8.97 12.13
N ALA A 31 4.71 -8.98 11.91
CA ALA A 31 3.98 -7.88 11.29
C ALA A 31 4.09 -6.58 12.08
N LEU A 32 3.96 -6.66 13.42
CA LEU A 32 4.11 -5.51 14.32
C LEU A 32 5.54 -4.95 14.25
N THR A 33 6.55 -5.82 14.38
CA THR A 33 7.96 -5.40 14.32
C THR A 33 8.30 -4.80 12.96
N ALA A 34 7.96 -5.47 11.86
CA ALA A 34 8.22 -4.99 10.50
C ALA A 34 7.55 -3.64 10.25
N THR A 35 6.29 -3.48 10.65
CA THR A 35 5.56 -2.21 10.55
C THR A 35 6.23 -1.10 11.34
N ALA A 36 6.63 -1.36 12.59
CA ALA A 36 7.33 -0.36 13.42
C ALA A 36 8.65 0.07 12.76
N THR A 37 9.43 -0.89 12.25
CA THR A 37 10.67 -0.62 11.52
C THR A 37 10.41 0.19 10.25
N ILE A 38 9.39 -0.15 9.46
CA ILE A 38 9.01 0.58 8.24
C ILE A 38 8.62 2.02 8.57
N PHE A 39 7.73 2.22 9.55
CA PHE A 39 7.29 3.56 9.93
C PHE A 39 8.44 4.44 10.42
N LEU A 40 9.28 3.92 11.33
CA LEU A 40 10.43 4.66 11.84
C LEU A 40 11.48 4.89 10.75
N GLY A 41 11.73 3.92 9.88
CA GLY A 41 12.68 4.04 8.77
C GLY A 41 12.25 5.10 7.77
N CYS A 42 10.99 5.07 7.33
CA CYS A 42 10.41 6.09 6.45
C CYS A 42 10.38 7.47 7.11
N ALA A 43 10.04 7.57 8.40
CA ALA A 43 10.06 8.83 9.13
C ALA A 43 11.49 9.40 9.26
N THR A 44 12.47 8.54 9.52
CA THR A 44 13.90 8.91 9.58
C THR A 44 14.37 9.44 8.23
N TYR A 45 14.02 8.75 7.14
CA TYR A 45 14.35 9.20 5.80
C TYR A 45 13.71 10.55 5.47
N ASP A 46 12.42 10.74 5.79
CA ASP A 46 11.70 12.00 5.56
C ASP A 46 12.34 13.17 6.33
N VAL A 47 12.61 12.98 7.62
CA VAL A 47 13.27 13.98 8.48
C VAL A 47 14.67 14.30 7.95
N TYR A 48 15.44 13.29 7.55
CA TYR A 48 16.76 13.50 6.97
C TYR A 48 16.70 14.37 5.71
N GLN A 49 15.72 14.15 4.82
CA GLN A 49 15.54 14.96 3.62
C GLN A 49 15.15 16.41 3.97
N ASP A 50 14.26 16.59 4.95
CA ASP A 50 13.85 17.92 5.42
C ASP A 50 15.03 18.68 6.02
N VAL A 51 15.85 18.04 6.85
CA VAL A 51 17.06 18.65 7.43
C VAL A 51 18.06 19.03 6.32
N LYS A 52 18.31 18.13 5.38
CA LYS A 52 19.19 18.39 4.23
C LYS A 52 18.66 19.55 3.37
N ALA A 53 17.34 19.67 3.20
CA ALA A 53 16.73 20.78 2.49
C ALA A 53 16.88 22.10 3.25
N ALA A 54 16.65 22.11 4.56
CA ALA A 54 16.79 23.29 5.39
C ALA A 54 18.25 23.80 5.44
N LYS A 55 19.23 22.89 5.58
CA LYS A 55 20.66 23.24 5.54
C LYS A 55 21.07 23.85 4.19
N ARG A 56 20.63 23.26 3.07
CA ARG A 56 20.91 23.79 1.72
C ARG A 56 20.33 25.19 1.50
N LYS A 57 19.22 25.52 2.14
CA LYS A 57 18.58 26.84 2.04
C LYS A 57 19.12 27.85 3.05
N GLY A 58 20.09 27.48 3.89
CA GLY A 58 20.67 28.38 4.88
C GLY A 58 19.73 28.79 6.02
N PHE A 59 18.68 28.00 6.29
CA PHE A 59 17.67 28.33 7.31
C PHE A 59 18.25 28.37 8.74
N PHE A 60 19.34 27.63 8.99
CA PHE A 60 19.99 27.55 10.29
C PHE A 60 21.43 28.03 10.19
N ARG A 61 21.72 29.20 10.77
CA ARG A 61 23.05 29.85 10.74
C ARG A 61 24.15 29.01 11.39
N SER A 62 23.82 28.18 12.38
CA SER A 62 24.76 27.29 13.08
C SER A 62 25.05 25.98 12.32
N GLY A 63 24.34 25.70 11.21
CA GLY A 63 24.41 24.42 10.51
C GLY A 63 23.74 23.24 11.22
N SER A 64 23.18 23.45 12.42
CA SER A 64 22.43 22.46 13.21
C SER A 64 20.96 22.85 13.36
N VAL A 65 20.07 21.86 13.40
CA VAL A 65 18.62 22.09 13.57
C VAL A 65 18.27 22.07 15.07
N PRO A 66 17.80 23.18 15.67
CA PRO A 66 17.68 23.26 17.14
C PRO A 66 16.57 22.36 17.69
N SER A 67 15.39 22.35 17.08
CA SER A 67 14.25 21.52 17.49
C SER A 67 13.48 20.95 16.30
N TYR A 68 12.64 19.96 16.57
CA TYR A 68 11.74 19.38 15.56
C TYR A 68 10.71 20.41 15.10
N GLU A 69 10.22 21.24 16.01
CA GLU A 69 9.29 22.32 15.74
C GLU A 69 9.90 23.38 14.80
N ASP A 70 11.18 23.72 14.97
CA ASP A 70 11.89 24.62 14.06
C ASP A 70 12.02 24.04 12.65
N LEU A 71 12.24 22.73 12.55
CA LEU A 71 12.27 22.03 11.26
C LEU A 71 10.91 22.09 10.55
N GLU A 72 9.82 21.86 11.28
CA GLU A 72 8.46 21.97 10.74
C GLU A 72 8.11 23.41 10.35
N ASN A 73 8.52 24.40 11.15
CA ASN A 73 8.33 25.81 10.83
C ASN A 73 9.08 26.21 9.55
N ALA A 74 10.33 25.76 9.39
CA ALA A 74 11.11 25.99 8.16
C ALA A 74 10.47 25.36 6.91
N LYS A 75 9.74 24.24 7.08
CA LYS A 75 8.97 23.60 6.01
C LYS A 75 7.73 24.40 5.64
N THR A 76 7.00 24.93 6.61
CA THR A 76 5.78 25.72 6.37
C THR A 76 6.07 27.10 5.77
N HIS A 77 7.11 27.81 6.21
CA HIS A 77 7.52 29.10 5.62
C HIS A 77 7.98 28.99 4.15
N ASN A 78 8.37 27.80 3.70
CA ASN A 78 8.74 27.50 2.32
C ASN A 78 7.57 27.01 1.45
N ASN A 79 6.38 26.83 2.00
CA ASN A 79 5.17 26.70 1.20
C ASN A 79 4.58 28.11 1.09
N PRO A 80 4.97 28.94 0.09
CA PRO A 80 4.05 29.99 -0.31
C PRO A 80 2.76 29.25 -0.65
N LEU A 81 1.64 29.75 -0.13
CA LEU A 81 0.30 29.31 -0.53
C LEU A 81 0.34 28.89 -2.00
N ARG A 82 0.31 27.58 -2.26
CA ARG A 82 -0.04 27.07 -3.59
C ARG A 82 -1.44 27.63 -3.77
N SER A 83 -1.55 28.71 -4.55
CA SER A 83 -2.78 29.46 -4.76
C SER A 83 -3.97 28.49 -4.82
N PRO A 84 -5.03 28.69 -4.02
CA PRO A 84 -6.25 27.87 -4.15
C PRO A 84 -6.92 28.10 -5.50
N PHE A 85 -6.51 29.12 -6.24
CA PHE A 85 -7.01 29.50 -7.54
C PHE A 85 -5.89 29.36 -8.57
N ARG A 86 -5.68 28.15 -9.07
CA ARG A 86 -5.32 27.97 -10.48
C ARG A 86 -6.52 27.29 -11.12
N SER A 87 -7.43 28.13 -11.61
CA SER A 87 -8.54 27.73 -12.46
C SER A 87 -8.03 26.82 -13.57
N SER A 88 -8.37 25.54 -13.49
CA SER A 88 -8.33 24.62 -14.61
C SER A 88 -9.45 25.00 -15.58
N SER A 89 -9.26 26.07 -16.35
CA SER A 89 -10.04 26.33 -17.55
C SER A 89 -9.38 25.60 -18.72
N SER A 90 -9.82 24.38 -18.96
CA SER A 90 -10.17 23.90 -20.29
C SER A 90 -10.75 22.50 -20.16
N SER A 91 -12.07 22.47 -20.20
CA SER A 91 -12.83 21.33 -20.69
C SER A 91 -12.36 20.99 -22.10
N SER A 92 -11.66 19.87 -22.25
CA SER A 92 -11.75 19.07 -23.47
C SER A 92 -11.62 17.59 -23.10
N SER A 93 -12.78 16.96 -23.16
CA SER A 93 -12.94 15.52 -23.37
C SER A 93 -12.05 15.05 -24.52
N HIS A 94 -11.16 14.08 -24.29
CA HIS A 94 -11.03 12.86 -25.12
C HIS A 94 -10.07 11.84 -24.44
N PRO A 95 -10.38 10.52 -24.47
CA PRO A 95 -9.95 9.61 -23.40
C PRO A 95 -8.74 8.70 -23.73
N LEU A 96 -8.10 8.78 -24.89
CA LEU A 96 -7.16 7.72 -25.33
C LEU A 96 -5.84 8.18 -26.00
N SER A 97 -5.56 9.48 -26.18
CA SER A 97 -4.36 9.95 -26.93
C SER A 97 -3.09 10.20 -26.08
N ARG A 98 -3.08 9.89 -24.78
CA ARG A 98 -1.96 10.21 -23.86
C ARG A 98 -1.03 9.03 -23.52
N TRP A 99 -1.23 7.88 -24.14
CA TRP A 99 -0.58 6.62 -23.76
C TRP A 99 0.81 6.44 -24.39
N PHE A 100 1.80 7.21 -23.90
CA PHE A 100 3.26 6.97 -24.00
C PHE A 100 4.08 7.72 -25.08
N PRO A 101 4.32 9.03 -24.92
CA PRO A 101 5.53 9.65 -25.46
C PRO A 101 6.68 9.40 -24.47
N ILE A 102 7.52 8.38 -24.74
CA ILE A 102 8.66 8.01 -23.87
C ILE A 102 9.59 9.22 -23.60
N GLY A 103 9.65 10.20 -24.52
CA GLY A 103 10.42 11.44 -24.36
C GLY A 103 9.83 12.52 -23.42
N GLN A 104 8.54 12.43 -23.03
CA GLN A 104 7.89 13.39 -22.12
C GLN A 104 7.71 12.82 -20.70
N LEU A 105 8.19 11.60 -20.45
CA LEU A 105 8.01 10.93 -19.16
C LEU A 105 8.67 11.73 -18.02
N SER A 106 9.83 12.31 -18.25
CA SER A 106 10.53 13.15 -17.26
C SER A 106 9.72 14.39 -16.89
N GLU A 107 9.09 15.05 -17.86
CA GLU A 107 8.25 16.23 -17.65
C GLU A 107 6.95 15.89 -16.91
N ILE A 108 6.27 14.80 -17.31
CA ILE A 108 5.06 14.31 -16.62
C ILE A 108 5.40 13.92 -15.17
N LEU A 109 6.48 13.18 -14.96
CA LEU A 109 6.95 12.80 -13.63
C LEU A 109 7.41 14.01 -12.80
N SER A 110 7.93 15.07 -13.43
CA SER A 110 8.33 16.28 -12.72
C SER A 110 7.14 16.97 -12.04
N GLY A 111 5.95 16.92 -12.65
CA GLY A 111 4.72 17.48 -12.11
C GLY A 111 4.12 16.72 -10.93
N PHE A 112 4.57 15.48 -10.69
CA PHE A 112 4.02 14.62 -9.64
C PHE A 112 4.64 14.93 -8.28
N ASN A 113 3.79 14.93 -7.24
CA ASN A 113 4.23 15.01 -5.86
C ASN A 113 4.96 13.71 -5.44
N SER A 114 5.58 13.73 -4.26
CA SER A 114 6.41 12.61 -3.80
C SER A 114 5.60 11.33 -3.60
N ALA A 115 4.35 11.41 -3.12
CA ALA A 115 3.48 10.25 -2.95
C ALA A 115 3.06 9.63 -4.29
N GLN A 116 2.69 10.43 -5.29
CA GLN A 116 2.41 9.94 -6.64
C GLN A 116 3.61 9.21 -7.25
N LYS A 117 4.83 9.74 -7.08
CA LYS A 117 6.06 9.09 -7.53
C LYS A 117 6.28 7.73 -6.87
N VAL A 118 6.02 7.63 -5.56
CA VAL A 118 6.11 6.35 -4.83
C VAL A 118 5.06 5.35 -5.34
N MET A 119 3.82 5.79 -5.58
CA MET A 119 2.77 4.92 -6.14
C MET A 119 3.15 4.37 -7.50
N LEU A 120 3.66 5.23 -8.41
CA LEU A 120 4.19 4.79 -9.69
C LEU A 120 5.37 3.82 -9.54
N GLY A 121 6.25 4.08 -8.57
CA GLY A 121 7.37 3.18 -8.25
C GLY A 121 6.89 1.79 -7.85
N PHE A 122 5.86 1.70 -7.00
CA PHE A 122 5.24 0.43 -6.62
C PHE A 122 4.53 -0.24 -7.81
N SER A 123 3.83 0.51 -8.65
CA SER A 123 3.23 0.00 -9.90
C SER A 123 4.28 -0.60 -10.83
N ALA A 124 5.39 0.13 -11.07
CA ALA A 124 6.48 -0.34 -11.91
C ALA A 124 7.16 -1.59 -11.34
N LEU A 125 7.37 -1.63 -10.02
CA LEU A 125 7.92 -2.79 -9.32
C LEU A 125 7.01 -4.03 -9.49
N ASN A 126 5.70 -3.87 -9.29
CA ASN A 126 4.73 -4.95 -9.45
C ASN A 126 4.72 -5.50 -10.89
N ILE A 127 4.74 -4.61 -11.89
CA ILE A 127 4.81 -5.00 -13.31
C ILE A 127 6.10 -5.77 -13.60
N GLY A 128 7.25 -5.27 -13.13
CA GLY A 128 8.54 -5.95 -13.32
C GLY A 128 8.58 -7.34 -12.68
N LEU A 129 7.98 -7.49 -11.49
CA LEU A 129 7.93 -8.77 -10.79
C LEU A 129 7.03 -9.81 -11.47
N VAL A 130 6.03 -9.40 -12.26
CA VAL A 130 5.30 -10.35 -13.11
C VAL A 130 6.20 -10.99 -14.16
N GLY A 131 7.17 -10.26 -14.70
CA GLY A 131 8.21 -10.83 -15.57
C GLY A 131 9.00 -11.93 -14.85
N ALA A 132 9.40 -11.71 -13.60
CA ALA A 132 10.10 -12.72 -12.80
C ALA A 132 9.23 -13.97 -12.54
N ASN A 133 7.91 -13.82 -12.38
CA ASN A 133 6.99 -14.94 -12.27
C ASN A 133 6.95 -15.80 -13.55
N TYR A 134 7.04 -15.19 -14.73
CA TYR A 134 7.08 -15.93 -16.00
C TYR A 134 8.39 -16.68 -16.23
N VAL A 135 9.51 -16.14 -15.74
CA VAL A 135 10.83 -16.77 -15.89
C VAL A 135 11.04 -17.92 -14.89
N ALA A 136 10.68 -17.70 -13.62
CA ALA A 136 10.96 -18.65 -12.54
C ALA A 136 9.77 -18.82 -11.58
N PRO A 137 8.63 -19.39 -12.03
CA PRO A 137 7.38 -19.39 -11.26
C PRO A 137 7.47 -20.10 -9.91
N ALA A 138 8.23 -21.19 -9.81
CA ALA A 138 8.40 -21.91 -8.55
C ALA A 138 9.16 -21.08 -7.51
N ALA A 139 10.29 -20.49 -7.90
CA ALA A 139 11.06 -19.60 -7.04
C ALA A 139 10.27 -18.34 -6.69
N PHE A 140 9.54 -17.79 -7.66
CA PHE A 140 8.67 -16.64 -7.46
C PHE A 140 7.62 -16.91 -6.39
N LEU A 141 6.85 -18.01 -6.49
CA LEU A 141 5.86 -18.38 -5.49
C LEU A 141 6.48 -18.69 -4.12
N GLN A 142 7.72 -19.19 -4.08
CA GLN A 142 8.43 -19.43 -2.82
C GLN A 142 8.74 -18.12 -2.07
N HIS A 143 9.03 -17.04 -2.80
CA HIS A 143 9.47 -15.77 -2.22
C HIS A 143 8.40 -14.69 -2.15
N PHE A 144 7.45 -14.69 -3.08
CA PHE A 144 6.36 -13.72 -3.14
C PHE A 144 5.03 -14.33 -2.73
N GLY A 145 4.82 -15.64 -2.83
CA GLY A 145 3.57 -16.27 -2.40
C GLY A 145 3.46 -16.41 -0.88
N HIS A 146 2.49 -15.74 -0.26
CA HIS A 146 2.20 -15.97 1.16
C HIS A 146 1.34 -17.21 1.33
N VAL A 147 1.90 -18.27 1.93
CA VAL A 147 1.17 -19.49 2.28
C VAL A 147 0.92 -19.52 3.79
N PRO A 148 -0.33 -19.41 4.26
CA PRO A 148 -0.68 -19.32 5.68
C PRO A 148 -0.09 -20.41 6.57
N CYS A 149 -0.04 -21.66 6.09
CA CYS A 149 0.52 -22.77 6.86
C CYS A 149 2.06 -22.79 6.93
N LEU A 150 2.76 -21.99 6.13
CA LEU A 150 4.22 -21.95 6.13
C LEU A 150 4.73 -20.85 7.07
N ASN A 151 5.79 -21.15 7.82
CA ASN A 151 6.44 -20.18 8.72
C ASN A 151 7.40 -19.23 7.97
N ARG A 152 6.89 -18.54 6.94
CA ARG A 152 7.66 -17.59 6.11
C ARG A 152 7.11 -16.18 6.28
N ASN A 153 7.28 -15.59 7.46
CA ASN A 153 6.62 -14.33 7.80
C ASN A 153 6.98 -13.16 6.87
N TYR A 154 8.19 -13.14 6.28
CA TYR A 154 8.57 -12.11 5.30
C TYR A 154 7.65 -12.07 4.08
N THR A 155 6.98 -13.18 3.76
CA THR A 155 6.00 -13.25 2.67
C THR A 155 4.75 -12.42 2.93
N LEU A 156 4.47 -12.03 4.19
CA LEU A 156 3.40 -11.07 4.50
C LEU A 156 3.65 -9.71 3.82
N LEU A 157 4.92 -9.32 3.67
CA LEU A 157 5.32 -8.12 2.94
C LEU A 157 5.46 -8.41 1.45
N THR A 158 6.24 -9.42 1.06
CA THR A 158 6.58 -9.60 -0.36
C THR A 158 5.37 -9.98 -1.21
N SER A 159 4.33 -10.62 -0.65
CA SER A 159 3.14 -11.01 -1.41
C SER A 159 2.34 -9.88 -2.00
N MET A 160 2.44 -8.67 -1.42
CA MET A 160 1.75 -7.52 -2.00
C MET A 160 2.37 -7.06 -3.33
N PHE A 161 3.62 -7.44 -3.59
CA PHE A 161 4.31 -7.10 -4.83
C PHE A 161 4.17 -8.18 -5.90
N GLY A 162 4.02 -9.44 -5.48
CA GLY A 162 3.87 -10.55 -6.41
C GLY A 162 2.46 -10.63 -7.01
N HIS A 163 2.37 -10.97 -8.29
CA HIS A 163 1.10 -11.15 -8.99
C HIS A 163 1.15 -12.43 -9.84
N SER A 164 0.04 -13.15 -9.89
CA SER A 164 -0.09 -14.44 -10.57
C SER A 164 -0.08 -14.35 -12.10
N GLY A 165 -0.26 -13.16 -12.68
CA GLY A 165 -0.20 -12.94 -14.12
C GLY A 165 -0.49 -11.50 -14.54
N THR A 166 -0.35 -11.22 -15.84
CA THR A 166 -0.47 -9.88 -16.44
C THR A 166 -1.79 -9.19 -16.14
N TRP A 167 -2.92 -9.89 -16.27
CA TRP A 167 -4.22 -9.28 -16.01
C TRP A 167 -4.39 -8.85 -14.54
N HIS A 168 -3.87 -9.67 -13.62
CA HIS A 168 -3.95 -9.39 -12.20
C HIS A 168 -3.12 -8.15 -11.83
N VAL A 169 -1.91 -7.99 -12.37
CA VAL A 169 -1.11 -6.78 -12.14
C VAL A 169 -1.67 -5.56 -12.88
N ALA A 170 -2.23 -5.75 -14.08
CA ALA A 170 -2.84 -4.67 -14.85
C ALA A 170 -4.01 -4.03 -14.08
N MET A 171 -4.90 -4.85 -13.52
CA MET A 171 -6.04 -4.38 -12.73
C MET A 171 -5.59 -3.66 -11.45
N ASN A 172 -4.68 -4.26 -10.68
CA ASN A 172 -4.17 -3.61 -9.46
C ASN A 172 -3.46 -2.29 -9.77
N THR A 173 -2.66 -2.26 -10.84
CA THR A 173 -1.94 -1.05 -11.25
C THR A 173 -2.90 0.03 -11.74
N PHE A 174 -3.90 -0.36 -12.55
CA PHE A 174 -4.93 0.55 -13.03
C PHE A 174 -5.66 1.21 -11.86
N VAL A 175 -6.13 0.43 -10.89
CA VAL A 175 -6.82 0.96 -9.71
C VAL A 175 -5.90 1.85 -8.88
N LEU A 176 -4.66 1.43 -8.63
CA LEU A 176 -3.70 2.22 -7.85
C LEU A 176 -3.39 3.57 -8.52
N VAL A 177 -3.20 3.59 -9.84
CA VAL A 177 -2.94 4.82 -10.60
C VAL A 177 -4.18 5.70 -10.68
N GLN A 178 -5.37 5.11 -10.83
CA GLN A 178 -6.64 5.85 -10.87
C GLN A 178 -6.86 6.66 -9.58
N PHE A 179 -6.52 6.10 -8.42
CA PHE A 179 -6.62 6.77 -7.13
C PHE A 179 -5.38 7.57 -6.73
N ALA A 180 -4.34 7.63 -7.56
CA ALA A 180 -3.03 8.14 -7.14
C ALA A 180 -3.05 9.60 -6.70
N THR A 181 -3.76 10.45 -7.44
CA THR A 181 -3.88 11.87 -7.10
C THR A 181 -4.68 12.05 -5.81
N ASP A 182 -5.85 11.42 -5.71
CA ASP A 182 -6.74 11.56 -4.54
C ASP A 182 -6.08 11.07 -3.26
N VAL A 183 -5.39 9.92 -3.31
CA VAL A 183 -4.62 9.41 -2.17
C VAL A 183 -3.51 10.40 -1.82
N ALA A 184 -2.68 10.75 -2.81
CA ALA A 184 -1.50 11.57 -2.56
C ALA A 184 -1.86 12.94 -2.00
N GLU A 185 -2.89 13.59 -2.53
CA GLU A 185 -3.31 14.96 -2.14
C GLU A 185 -4.27 14.97 -0.95
N SER A 186 -4.67 13.79 -0.45
CA SER A 186 -5.52 13.66 0.73
C SER A 186 -4.97 14.43 1.94
N ARG A 187 -5.89 14.79 2.85
CA ARG A 187 -5.56 15.39 4.16
C ARG A 187 -4.59 14.53 4.99
N VAL A 188 -4.53 13.23 4.70
CA VAL A 188 -3.68 12.26 5.39
C VAL A 188 -2.24 12.39 4.92
N PHE A 189 -1.98 12.33 3.61
CA PHE A 189 -0.62 12.25 3.07
C PHE A 189 -0.04 13.60 2.65
N LYS A 190 -0.87 14.57 2.22
CA LYS A 190 -0.44 15.92 1.79
C LYS A 190 0.78 15.90 0.83
N GLY A 191 0.80 14.94 -0.09
CA GLY A 191 1.86 14.73 -1.08
C GLY A 191 3.16 14.13 -0.53
N ASN A 192 3.22 13.75 0.76
CA ASN A 192 4.42 13.17 1.37
C ASN A 192 4.57 11.69 0.98
N GLY A 193 5.59 11.39 0.17
CA GLY A 193 5.84 10.03 -0.32
C GLY A 193 6.39 9.08 0.72
N SER A 194 7.17 9.54 1.69
CA SER A 194 7.67 8.69 2.78
C SER A 194 6.55 8.27 3.73
N HIS A 195 5.60 9.18 3.99
CA HIS A 195 4.38 8.87 4.75
C HIS A 195 3.52 7.85 4.02
N PHE A 196 3.27 8.08 2.72
CA PHE A 196 2.52 7.13 1.91
C PHE A 196 3.21 5.77 1.82
N ALA A 197 4.53 5.72 1.61
CA ALA A 197 5.29 4.47 1.60
C ALA A 197 5.15 3.70 2.92
N ALA A 198 5.29 4.39 4.05
CA ALA A 198 5.12 3.78 5.38
C ALA A 198 3.73 3.15 5.54
N PHE A 199 2.69 3.90 5.17
CA PHE A 199 1.31 3.41 5.20
C PHE A 199 1.12 2.22 4.25
N TYR A 200 1.52 2.34 2.99
CA TYR A 200 1.30 1.33 1.95
C TYR A 200 1.93 0.00 2.36
N LEU A 201 3.22 0.00 2.71
CA LEU A 201 3.93 -1.22 3.10
C LEU A 201 3.32 -1.87 4.35
N SER A 202 2.97 -1.06 5.35
CA SER A 202 2.42 -1.56 6.61
C SER A 202 0.99 -2.07 6.47
N ALA A 203 0.13 -1.34 5.76
CA ALA A 203 -1.23 -1.77 5.45
C ALA A 203 -1.23 -3.03 4.58
N GLY A 204 -0.25 -3.17 3.68
CA GLY A 204 0.01 -4.41 2.95
C GLY A 204 0.29 -5.60 3.86
N ILE A 205 1.24 -5.45 4.79
CA ILE A 205 1.57 -6.48 5.78
C ILE A 205 0.33 -6.90 6.58
N PHE A 206 -0.45 -5.93 7.08
CA PHE A 206 -1.67 -6.23 7.84
C PHE A 206 -2.78 -6.84 6.97
N SER A 207 -2.87 -6.47 5.70
CA SER A 207 -3.81 -7.09 4.76
C SER A 207 -3.46 -8.56 4.53
N SER A 208 -2.17 -8.87 4.33
CA SER A 208 -1.68 -10.25 4.23
C SER A 208 -1.94 -11.03 5.52
N LEU A 209 -1.72 -10.41 6.68
CA LEU A 209 -2.03 -11.01 7.98
C LEU A 209 -3.54 -11.27 8.14
N GLY A 210 -4.40 -10.36 7.69
CA GLY A 210 -5.84 -10.52 7.70
C GLY A 210 -6.31 -11.67 6.80
N SER A 211 -5.70 -11.85 5.63
CA SER A 211 -5.91 -13.04 4.78
C SER A 211 -5.52 -14.33 5.51
N GLN A 212 -4.39 -14.33 6.22
CA GLN A 212 -3.99 -15.47 7.03
C GLN A 212 -5.02 -15.77 8.13
N PHE A 213 -5.53 -14.76 8.82
CA PHE A 213 -6.58 -14.94 9.83
C PHE A 213 -7.91 -15.41 9.25
N ALA A 214 -8.29 -14.93 8.06
CA ALA A 214 -9.48 -15.41 7.36
C ALA A 214 -9.40 -16.93 7.08
N THR A 215 -8.20 -17.46 6.85
CA THR A 215 -8.03 -18.92 6.63
C THR A 215 -8.29 -19.78 7.88
N MET A 216 -8.50 -19.15 9.03
CA MET A 216 -8.87 -19.82 10.29
C MET A 216 -10.38 -19.99 10.45
N LEU A 217 -11.19 -19.36 9.57
CA LEU A 217 -12.64 -19.53 9.57
C LEU A 217 -12.99 -20.99 9.20
N PRO A 218 -14.04 -21.57 9.81
CA PRO A 218 -14.37 -22.98 9.64
C PRO A 218 -15.06 -23.32 8.30
N THR A 219 -14.88 -22.53 7.25
CA THR A 219 -15.52 -22.77 5.94
C THR A 219 -14.68 -23.70 5.06
N ARG A 220 -15.34 -24.41 4.14
CA ARG A 220 -14.67 -25.35 3.22
C ARG A 220 -13.60 -24.65 2.38
N THR A 221 -13.89 -23.47 1.85
CA THR A 221 -12.99 -22.66 1.03
C THR A 221 -11.70 -22.32 1.77
N TYR A 222 -11.81 -21.82 3.01
CA TYR A 222 -10.66 -21.37 3.79
C TYR A 222 -9.77 -22.50 4.33
N LYS A 223 -10.35 -23.69 4.54
CA LYS A 223 -9.58 -24.90 4.85
C LYS A 223 -8.61 -25.31 3.72
N TYR A 224 -8.89 -24.98 2.46
CA TYR A 224 -7.96 -25.22 1.35
C TYR A 224 -7.01 -24.04 1.15
N ASN A 225 -7.49 -22.81 1.29
CA ASN A 225 -6.69 -21.59 1.06
C ASN A 225 -5.48 -21.48 1.99
N ARG A 226 -5.47 -22.15 3.15
CA ARG A 226 -4.30 -22.21 4.03
C ARG A 226 -3.04 -22.83 3.40
N PHE A 227 -3.20 -23.60 2.32
CA PHE A 227 -2.11 -24.26 1.59
C PHE A 227 -1.83 -23.64 0.21
N VAL A 228 -2.60 -22.63 -0.18
CA VAL A 228 -2.46 -21.98 -1.49
C VAL A 228 -1.70 -20.68 -1.30
N PRO A 229 -0.71 -20.38 -2.16
CA PRO A 229 -0.02 -19.10 -2.13
C PRO A 229 -0.97 -17.94 -2.49
N ASN A 230 -1.01 -16.94 -1.63
CA ASN A 230 -1.74 -15.69 -1.84
C ASN A 230 -0.78 -14.61 -2.34
N LEU A 231 -1.25 -13.80 -3.29
CA LEU A 231 -0.48 -12.78 -4.01
C LEU A 231 -1.37 -11.59 -4.36
N GLY A 232 -0.79 -10.39 -4.44
CA GLY A 232 -1.40 -9.21 -5.06
C GLY A 232 -1.45 -7.99 -4.14
N ALA A 233 -1.45 -6.81 -4.76
CA ALA A 233 -1.52 -5.52 -4.08
C ALA A 233 -2.95 -5.13 -3.64
N SER A 234 -3.96 -5.94 -3.95
CA SER A 234 -5.38 -5.56 -3.80
C SER A 234 -5.78 -5.25 -2.35
N GLY A 235 -5.16 -5.91 -1.37
CA GLY A 235 -5.38 -5.60 0.06
C GLY A 235 -4.94 -4.18 0.45
N VAL A 236 -3.74 -3.76 0.04
CA VAL A 236 -3.28 -2.38 0.32
C VAL A 236 -4.01 -1.34 -0.53
N ILE A 237 -4.44 -1.70 -1.74
CA ILE A 237 -5.31 -0.85 -2.56
C ILE A 237 -6.66 -0.65 -1.87
N SER A 238 -7.22 -1.70 -1.28
CA SER A 238 -8.42 -1.62 -0.44
C SER A 238 -8.21 -0.65 0.73
N ALA A 239 -7.06 -0.72 1.43
CA ALA A 239 -6.72 0.24 2.47
C ALA A 239 -6.59 1.68 1.96
N SER A 240 -6.02 1.86 0.76
CA SER A 240 -5.82 3.17 0.15
C SER A 240 -7.13 3.83 -0.29
N SER A 241 -8.14 3.05 -0.67
CA SER A 241 -9.47 3.55 -1.07
C SER A 241 -10.23 4.27 0.06
N TRP A 242 -9.99 3.92 1.32
CA TRP A 242 -10.58 4.67 2.45
C TRP A 242 -9.96 6.05 2.61
N VAL A 243 -8.70 6.22 2.20
CA VAL A 243 -8.01 7.51 2.29
C VAL A 243 -8.57 8.50 1.27
N THR A 244 -9.15 8.01 0.17
CA THR A 244 -9.77 8.82 -0.87
C THR A 244 -11.23 9.15 -0.61
N LEU A 245 -11.82 8.70 0.50
CA LEU A 245 -13.22 9.02 0.81
C LEU A 245 -13.37 10.50 1.16
N ASP A 246 -13.73 11.28 0.16
CA ASP A 246 -14.50 12.50 0.32
C ASP A 246 -15.99 12.13 0.44
N PRO A 247 -16.70 12.54 1.51
CA PRO A 247 -18.15 12.34 1.65
C PRO A 247 -18.96 12.86 0.46
N ASN A 248 -18.44 13.83 -0.31
CA ASN A 248 -19.09 14.36 -1.51
C ASN A 248 -18.46 13.83 -2.82
N GLY A 249 -17.47 12.95 -2.71
CA GLY A 249 -16.74 12.38 -3.83
C GLY A 249 -17.64 11.47 -4.66
N LYS A 250 -17.45 11.50 -5.98
CA LYS A 250 -18.12 10.59 -6.91
C LYS A 250 -17.10 9.76 -7.66
N ILE A 251 -17.33 8.45 -7.73
CA ILE A 251 -16.48 7.53 -8.48
C ILE A 251 -17.19 7.22 -9.80
N GLY A 252 -16.51 7.55 -10.90
CA GLY A 252 -16.88 7.09 -12.24
C GLY A 252 -16.19 5.77 -12.55
N PHE A 253 -16.87 4.89 -13.28
CA PHE A 253 -16.25 3.67 -13.78
C PHE A 253 -15.80 3.88 -15.22
N LEU A 254 -14.64 3.32 -15.55
CA LEU A 254 -14.24 3.18 -16.93
C LEU A 254 -15.27 2.27 -17.62
N PHE A 255 -15.94 2.80 -18.65
CA PHE A 255 -16.95 2.12 -19.48
C PHE A 255 -18.39 2.01 -18.95
N LEU A 256 -18.75 2.59 -17.80
CA LEU A 256 -20.16 2.74 -17.41
C LEU A 256 -20.56 4.21 -17.38
N PRO A 257 -21.67 4.60 -18.04
CA PRO A 257 -22.18 5.97 -17.93
C PRO A 257 -22.67 6.22 -16.50
N GLY A 258 -22.23 7.33 -15.92
CA GLY A 258 -22.65 7.78 -14.59
C GLY A 258 -21.51 7.84 -13.58
N SER A 259 -21.85 8.31 -12.38
CA SER A 259 -20.94 8.36 -11.25
C SER A 259 -21.75 8.05 -9.99
N PHE A 260 -21.14 7.30 -9.07
CA PHE A 260 -21.78 6.88 -7.84
C PHE A 260 -21.12 7.60 -6.66
N PRO A 261 -21.87 7.92 -5.59
CA PRO A 261 -21.27 8.37 -4.34
C PRO A 261 -20.19 7.39 -3.87
N ALA A 262 -19.00 7.92 -3.58
CA ALA A 262 -17.81 7.11 -3.28
C ALA A 262 -18.01 6.26 -2.02
N ASP A 263 -18.73 6.78 -1.03
CA ASP A 263 -19.09 6.12 0.22
C ASP A 263 -19.98 4.89 -0.01
N SER A 264 -21.01 5.04 -0.84
CA SER A 264 -21.97 4.00 -1.19
C SER A 264 -21.28 2.89 -1.97
N PHE A 265 -20.39 3.25 -2.90
CA PHE A 265 -19.60 2.27 -3.65
C PHE A 265 -18.66 1.49 -2.72
N LEU A 266 -17.94 2.17 -1.84
CA LEU A 266 -17.03 1.49 -0.91
C LEU A 266 -17.80 0.58 0.06
N MET A 267 -18.97 1.03 0.55
CA MET A 267 -19.84 0.21 1.38
C MET A 267 -20.32 -1.04 0.64
N ALA A 268 -20.73 -0.90 -0.63
CA ALA A 268 -21.10 -2.03 -1.46
C ALA A 268 -19.94 -3.01 -1.64
N LEU A 269 -18.71 -2.53 -1.86
CA LEU A 269 -17.52 -3.38 -1.91
C LEU A 269 -17.30 -4.12 -0.59
N VAL A 270 -17.37 -3.43 0.56
CA VAL A 270 -17.23 -4.07 1.88
C VAL A 270 -18.29 -5.16 2.08
N ILE A 271 -19.53 -4.92 1.68
CA ILE A 271 -20.61 -5.92 1.74
C ILE A 271 -20.28 -7.12 0.84
N ILE A 272 -19.88 -6.88 -0.42
CA ILE A 272 -19.50 -7.93 -1.36
C ILE A 272 -18.35 -8.77 -0.81
N GLU A 273 -17.30 -8.13 -0.28
CA GLU A 273 -16.17 -8.82 0.32
C GLU A 273 -16.58 -9.61 1.56
N THR A 274 -17.49 -9.09 2.38
CA THR A 274 -18.02 -9.78 3.57
C THR A 274 -18.83 -11.01 3.17
N LEU A 275 -19.73 -10.88 2.21
CA LEU A 275 -20.48 -12.01 1.67
C LEU A 275 -19.54 -13.03 1.02
N GLY A 276 -18.54 -12.57 0.28
CA GLY A 276 -17.50 -13.43 -0.30
C GLY A 276 -16.69 -14.20 0.75
N LEU A 277 -16.35 -13.55 1.86
CA LEU A 277 -15.65 -14.17 3.00
C LEU A 277 -16.47 -15.29 3.65
N PHE A 278 -17.79 -15.16 3.78
CA PHE A 278 -18.61 -16.17 4.47
C PHE A 278 -19.20 -17.23 3.54
N PHE A 279 -19.66 -16.83 2.35
CA PHE A 279 -20.40 -17.69 1.44
C PHE A 279 -19.56 -18.26 0.31
N GLY A 280 -18.49 -17.57 -0.09
CA GLY A 280 -17.46 -18.03 -1.04
C GLY A 280 -17.97 -18.78 -2.27
N THR A 281 -18.06 -18.13 -3.42
CA THR A 281 -18.37 -18.82 -4.68
C THR A 281 -17.11 -19.11 -5.50
N PRO A 282 -17.07 -20.18 -6.32
CA PRO A 282 -15.96 -20.44 -7.24
C PRO A 282 -15.72 -19.30 -8.25
N LEU A 283 -16.76 -18.53 -8.57
CA LEU A 283 -16.70 -17.41 -9.51
C LEU A 283 -16.00 -16.17 -8.92
N PHE A 284 -16.05 -16.00 -7.59
CA PHE A 284 -15.47 -14.88 -6.86
C PHE A 284 -14.41 -15.35 -5.86
N ASN A 285 -13.47 -16.20 -6.28
CA ASN A 285 -12.38 -16.68 -5.41
C ASN A 285 -11.28 -15.60 -5.26
N PHE A 286 -11.62 -14.49 -4.60
CA PHE A 286 -10.71 -13.38 -4.32
C PHE A 286 -10.12 -13.45 -2.92
N GLY A 287 -9.11 -12.62 -2.66
CA GLY A 287 -8.50 -12.46 -1.35
C GLY A 287 -9.38 -11.70 -0.35
N HIS A 288 -10.63 -12.13 -0.11
CA HIS A 288 -11.60 -11.38 0.69
C HIS A 288 -11.09 -10.99 2.08
N GLY A 289 -10.37 -11.90 2.74
CA GLY A 289 -9.72 -11.61 4.03
C GLY A 289 -8.67 -10.50 3.95
N ALA A 290 -7.93 -10.41 2.85
CA ALA A 290 -6.99 -9.31 2.62
C ALA A 290 -7.73 -7.99 2.31
N HIS A 291 -8.79 -8.03 1.52
CA HIS A 291 -9.54 -6.82 1.16
C HIS A 291 -10.25 -6.23 2.37
N LEU A 292 -10.97 -7.04 3.16
CA LEU A 292 -11.67 -6.58 4.37
C LEU A 292 -10.72 -6.05 5.43
N SER A 293 -9.60 -6.73 5.68
CA SER A 293 -8.58 -6.22 6.60
C SER A 293 -7.94 -4.94 6.06
N GLY A 294 -7.67 -4.87 4.76
CA GLY A 294 -7.23 -3.63 4.10
C GLY A 294 -8.20 -2.48 4.34
N TYR A 295 -9.49 -2.69 4.05
CA TYR A 295 -10.55 -1.70 4.31
C TYR A 295 -10.59 -1.27 5.78
N ALA A 296 -10.57 -2.22 6.71
CA ALA A 296 -10.57 -1.92 8.14
C ALA A 296 -9.34 -1.10 8.57
N ILE A 297 -8.14 -1.46 8.08
CA ILE A 297 -6.90 -0.72 8.37
C ILE A 297 -6.94 0.69 7.78
N GLY A 298 -7.39 0.84 6.53
CA GLY A 298 -7.54 2.14 5.89
C GLY A 298 -8.52 3.04 6.65
N ALA A 299 -9.71 2.51 6.96
CA ALA A 299 -10.74 3.21 7.74
C ALA A 299 -10.20 3.63 9.12
N ALA A 300 -9.55 2.72 9.85
CA ALA A 300 -8.96 3.03 11.14
C ALA A 300 -7.87 4.11 11.03
N TYR A 301 -7.00 4.04 10.02
CA TYR A 301 -5.94 5.03 9.81
C TYR A 301 -6.50 6.44 9.57
N VAL A 302 -7.60 6.54 8.81
CA VAL A 302 -8.27 7.81 8.52
C VAL A 302 -9.06 8.31 9.74
N TYR A 303 -9.82 7.42 10.38
CA TYR A 303 -10.70 7.73 11.52
C TYR A 303 -9.90 8.23 12.73
N TYR A 304 -8.80 7.56 13.07
CA TYR A 304 -7.96 7.93 14.21
C TYR A 304 -6.93 9.03 13.89
N ASP A 305 -6.98 9.66 12.72
CA ASP A 305 -5.99 10.66 12.27
C ASP A 305 -4.54 10.11 12.37
N GLY A 306 -4.28 9.04 11.61
CA GLY A 306 -2.98 8.36 11.57
C GLY A 306 -1.82 9.31 11.21
N ARG A 307 -2.10 10.43 10.53
CA ARG A 307 -1.10 11.50 10.35
C ARG A 307 -0.67 12.08 11.70
N LYS A 308 -1.61 12.58 12.51
CA LYS A 308 -1.28 13.21 13.79
C LYS A 308 -0.88 12.21 14.87
N ARG A 309 -1.46 11.01 14.86
CA ARG A 309 -1.27 10.02 15.95
C ARG A 309 -0.16 9.01 15.70
N LEU A 310 0.23 8.77 14.45
CA LEU A 310 1.29 7.80 14.12
C LEU A 310 2.46 8.47 13.39
N TRP A 311 2.18 9.17 12.28
CA TRP A 311 3.24 9.70 11.42
C TRP A 311 4.05 10.83 12.05
N LEU A 312 3.39 11.89 12.56
CA LEU A 312 4.10 13.02 13.19
C LEU A 312 4.87 12.59 14.45
N PRO A 313 4.32 11.76 15.36
CA PRO A 313 5.10 11.22 16.48
C PRO A 313 6.30 10.40 16.02
N ALA A 314 6.16 9.54 14.99
CA ALA A 314 7.28 8.78 14.44
C ALA A 314 8.39 9.70 13.90
N ARG A 315 8.04 10.78 13.21
CA ARG A 315 9.01 11.81 12.75
C ARG A 315 9.70 12.51 13.93
N ARG A 316 8.96 12.87 14.98
CA ARG A 316 9.54 13.49 16.18
C ARG A 316 10.53 12.55 16.87
N VAL A 317 10.19 11.27 17.02
CA VAL A 317 11.11 10.25 17.56
C VAL A 317 12.34 10.10 16.67
N ALA A 318 12.15 10.01 15.35
CA ALA A 318 13.26 9.92 14.40
C ALA A 318 14.21 11.13 14.50
N PHE A 319 13.68 12.35 14.54
CA PHE A 319 14.46 13.56 14.72
C PHE A 319 15.26 13.54 16.03
N GLY A 320 14.62 13.18 17.14
CA GLY A 320 15.29 13.08 18.45
C GLY A 320 16.45 12.10 18.42
N THR A 321 16.25 10.91 17.85
CA THR A 321 17.30 9.89 17.68
C THR A 321 18.44 10.42 16.81
N MET A 322 18.13 11.03 15.67
CA MET A 322 19.14 11.61 14.77
C MET A 322 19.95 12.72 15.44
N LYS A 323 19.31 13.54 16.29
CA LYS A 323 19.97 14.60 17.06
C LYS A 323 20.93 14.01 18.09
N THR A 324 20.51 12.98 18.83
CA THR A 324 21.37 12.24 19.77
C THR A 324 22.60 11.64 19.07
N LEU A 325 22.42 11.15 17.83
CA LEU A 325 23.48 10.61 16.99
C LEU A 325 24.32 11.68 16.26
N LYS A 326 24.08 12.97 16.52
CA LYS A 326 24.77 14.11 15.88
C LYS A 326 24.66 14.12 14.34
N MET A 327 23.57 13.59 13.79
CA MET A 327 23.31 13.56 12.34
C MET A 327 22.61 14.82 11.81
N VAL A 328 21.95 15.59 12.68
CA VAL A 328 21.13 16.76 12.33
C VAL A 328 21.52 17.99 13.12
#